data_AF-A0A226DJN0-F1
#
_entry.id   AF-A0A226DJN0-F1
#
_cell.length_a   1.000
_cell.length_b   1.000
_cell.length_c   1.000
_cell.angle_alpha   90.00
_cell.angle_beta   90.00
_cell.angle_gamma   90.00
#
_symmetry.space_group_name_H-M   'P 1'
#
loop_
_entity.id
_entity.type
_entity.pdbx_description
1 polymer ?
#
loop_
_entity_poly.entity_id
_entity_poly.type
_entity_poly.pdbx_seq_one_letter_code
_entity_poly.pdbx_strand_id
1 'polypeptide(L)'
;MDFNPAVKSKILHAPKKTSQLKLLPSPQEAIAKKIFEEGFLTASANEENLSDQELLYYFRKEQTFYQDQRNNILQLIKDCLAHSDTHGLIYSDLYRLNPTSLLKRLMKSNQTGFTTMLIGAYGVLFTLEQRASRCIKFHEMGPSGIVPLHRERENRPHSNWSPAEFPEWLIFEIESNISIRPMQINVAKQMIAPPGDVHSVMQLNMGEGKTAVIVPLLVLNLSNYEQICRITVLKSLFKTNMTSLMFSLGGLLNRRIYTFPCQRDFNITGDTGIKMMELYAECRCKRGAIMTIPEHRLSFQLKGYEKCRARLIEDATPLINQRTWVNENVRDVLDESDEILHAKYQLIYTLGSQLSVDGGAQRWEVAQSVLKILQARMLDLQKQFGDSFVDVSSWDETKPEIFHHMRLLKKECYQKLIELVASDILDRKSPKIKLPELLQEKENF
;
A
#
# COMPACT_ATOMS: atom_id res chain seq x y z
N MET A 1 2.81 24.30 38.51
CA MET A 1 1.56 23.97 39.21
C MET A 1 1.88 22.85 40.19
N ASP A 2 1.90 23.17 41.47
CA ASP A 2 2.19 22.21 42.54
C ASP A 2 1.08 21.16 42.62
N PHE A 3 1.44 19.90 42.40
CA PHE A 3 0.51 18.78 42.50
C PHE A 3 0.59 18.09 43.87
N ASN A 4 -0.58 17.65 44.32
CA ASN A 4 -0.90 17.05 45.61
C ASN A 4 0.02 15.85 45.99
N PRO A 5 0.63 15.82 47.20
CA PRO A 5 1.56 14.77 47.62
C PRO A 5 0.99 13.34 47.68
N ALA A 6 -0.33 13.14 47.63
CA ALA A 6 -0.95 11.82 47.69
C ALA A 6 -0.75 10.95 46.42
N VAL A 7 -0.40 11.53 45.27
CA VAL A 7 -0.17 10.79 44.00
C VAL A 7 1.25 10.18 43.94
N LYS A 8 2.19 10.70 44.73
CA LYS A 8 3.60 10.24 44.73
C LYS A 8 3.79 8.86 45.40
N SER A 9 2.87 8.44 46.28
CA SER A 9 3.08 7.28 47.16
C SER A 9 2.77 5.92 46.52
N LYS A 10 2.19 5.86 45.32
CA LYS A 10 1.85 4.59 44.64
C LYS A 10 2.94 4.03 43.71
N ILE A 11 4.06 4.73 43.46
CA ILE A 11 5.02 4.38 42.38
C ILE A 11 6.49 4.27 42.84
N LEU A 12 6.75 3.88 44.09
CA LEU A 12 8.13 3.81 44.60
C LEU A 12 8.39 2.54 45.41
N HIS A 13 8.96 1.53 44.76
CA HIS A 13 9.95 0.64 45.40
C HIS A 13 11.01 0.21 44.39
N ALA A 14 12.26 0.65 44.64
CA ALA A 14 13.46 0.12 44.02
C ALA A 14 14.43 -0.28 45.16
N PRO A 15 15.00 -1.50 45.18
CA PRO A 15 16.00 -1.84 46.18
C PRO A 15 17.41 -1.42 45.72
N LYS A 16 18.15 -0.76 46.62
CA LYS A 16 19.60 -0.55 46.52
C LYS A 16 20.33 -1.72 47.19
N LYS A 17 21.39 -2.23 46.56
CA LYS A 17 22.62 -2.67 47.26
C LYS A 17 23.81 -2.82 46.30
N THR A 18 24.96 -2.41 46.81
CA THR A 18 26.28 -2.28 46.19
C THR A 18 27.12 -3.56 46.38
N SER A 19 28.08 -3.74 45.45
CA SER A 19 29.49 -4.19 45.64
C SER A 19 29.98 -5.47 44.94
N GLN A 20 31.18 -5.30 44.34
CA GLN A 20 32.24 -6.24 43.93
C GLN A 20 32.34 -6.72 42.47
N LEU A 21 33.47 -6.31 41.85
CA LEU A 21 34.01 -6.69 40.54
C LEU A 21 34.32 -8.19 40.45
N LYS A 22 33.85 -8.83 39.37
CA LYS A 22 34.52 -9.91 38.62
C LYS A 22 33.94 -9.92 37.19
N LEU A 23 34.80 -10.13 36.19
CA LEU A 23 34.53 -10.02 34.75
C LEU A 23 33.24 -10.76 34.33
N LEU A 24 32.19 -9.99 34.17
CA LEU A 24 30.90 -10.26 33.51
C LEU A 24 30.60 -8.98 32.71
N PRO A 25 29.89 -9.06 31.56
CA PRO A 25 29.53 -7.87 30.79
C PRO A 25 28.92 -6.83 31.73
N SER A 26 29.35 -5.56 31.61
CA SER A 26 28.94 -4.54 32.59
C SER A 26 27.41 -4.51 32.72
N PRO A 27 26.82 -4.17 33.88
CA PRO A 27 25.36 -4.16 34.06
C PRO A 27 24.61 -3.43 32.93
N GLN A 28 25.25 -2.41 32.34
CA GLN A 28 24.72 -1.61 31.24
C GLN A 28 24.70 -2.38 29.90
N GLU A 29 25.64 -3.29 29.66
CA GLU A 29 25.68 -4.11 28.45
C GLU A 29 24.56 -5.16 28.45
N ALA A 30 24.35 -5.83 29.59
CA ALA A 30 23.27 -6.79 29.74
C ALA A 30 21.89 -6.12 29.57
N ILE A 31 21.75 -4.89 30.09
CA ILE A 31 20.54 -4.08 29.91
C ILE A 31 20.37 -3.67 28.44
N ALA A 32 21.41 -3.16 27.78
CA ALA A 32 21.32 -2.75 26.38
C ALA A 32 20.98 -3.93 25.45
N LYS A 33 21.61 -5.09 25.69
CA LYS A 33 21.29 -6.33 24.98
C LYS A 33 19.81 -6.67 25.11
N LYS A 34 19.31 -6.69 26.36
CA LYS A 34 17.92 -7.00 26.66
C LYS A 34 16.96 -6.03 25.97
N ILE A 35 17.25 -4.73 26.00
CA ILE A 35 16.43 -3.70 25.33
C ILE A 35 16.36 -3.95 23.82
N PHE A 36 17.49 -4.27 23.18
CA PHE A 36 17.52 -4.44 21.73
C PHE A 36 16.86 -5.76 21.28
N GLU A 37 17.03 -6.83 22.05
CA GLU A 37 16.46 -8.15 21.74
C GLU A 37 14.97 -8.23 22.09
N GLU A 38 14.57 -7.79 23.29
CA GLU A 38 13.20 -7.89 23.79
C GLU A 38 12.33 -6.67 23.44
N GLY A 39 12.93 -5.55 23.04
CA GLY A 39 12.21 -4.37 22.57
C GLY A 39 11.49 -3.56 23.66
N PHE A 40 11.70 -3.83 24.95
CA PHE A 40 11.12 -3.03 26.03
C PHE A 40 12.04 -2.88 27.24
N LEU A 41 11.87 -1.75 27.93
CA LEU A 41 12.41 -1.48 29.26
C LEU A 41 11.24 -1.05 30.14
N THR A 42 10.93 -1.79 31.21
CA THR A 42 9.74 -1.49 32.02
C THR A 42 9.94 -0.20 32.84
N ALA A 43 9.15 0.83 32.54
CA ALA A 43 8.82 1.84 33.53
C ALA A 43 7.79 1.24 34.50
N SER A 44 8.08 1.22 35.79
CA SER A 44 7.27 0.53 36.79
C SER A 44 5.89 1.20 37.01
N ALA A 45 4.84 0.80 36.29
CA ALA A 45 3.43 0.79 36.74
C ALA A 45 2.53 0.09 35.70
N ASN A 46 1.48 -0.60 36.15
CA ASN A 46 0.40 -1.04 35.26
C ASN A 46 -0.43 0.19 34.85
N GLU A 47 -0.62 0.40 33.55
CA GLU A 47 -1.49 1.47 33.01
C GLU A 47 -2.98 1.26 33.37
N GLU A 48 -3.35 0.06 33.77
CA GLU A 48 -4.72 -0.36 34.10
C GLU A 48 -5.19 0.33 35.40
N ASN A 49 -6.28 1.09 35.31
CA ASN A 49 -6.96 1.81 36.40
C ASN A 49 -6.40 3.18 36.82
N LEU A 50 -5.64 3.87 35.97
CA LEU A 50 -5.23 5.26 36.21
C LEU A 50 -6.33 6.24 35.76
N SER A 51 -6.58 7.28 36.56
CA SER A 51 -7.41 8.44 36.15
C SER A 51 -6.72 9.26 35.06
N ASP A 52 -7.48 10.13 34.38
CA ASP A 52 -6.96 10.98 33.30
C ASP A 52 -5.73 11.81 33.69
N GLN A 53 -5.74 12.41 34.89
CA GLN A 53 -4.58 13.18 35.39
C GLN A 53 -3.38 12.28 35.74
N GLU A 54 -3.64 11.07 36.24
CA GLU A 54 -2.59 10.09 36.55
C GLU A 54 -1.96 9.52 35.27
N LEU A 55 -2.74 9.35 34.20
CA LEU A 55 -2.24 8.94 32.87
C LEU A 55 -1.26 9.97 32.29
N LEU A 56 -1.62 11.26 32.32
CA LEU A 56 -0.72 12.31 31.83
C LEU A 56 0.59 12.35 32.63
N TYR A 57 0.49 12.24 33.96
CA TYR A 57 1.66 12.17 34.82
C TYR A 57 2.53 10.94 34.51
N TYR A 58 1.90 9.78 34.31
CA TYR A 58 2.56 8.53 33.95
C TYR A 58 3.34 8.67 32.64
N PHE A 59 2.70 9.14 31.56
CA PHE A 59 3.39 9.27 30.26
C PHE A 59 4.52 10.30 30.29
N ARG A 60 4.39 11.40 31.05
CA ARG A 60 5.49 12.36 31.24
C ARG A 60 6.67 11.72 31.98
N LYS A 61 6.39 10.92 33.02
CA LYS A 61 7.43 10.18 33.75
C LYS A 61 8.12 9.14 32.84
N GLU A 62 7.36 8.41 32.04
CA GLU A 62 7.90 7.47 31.05
C GLU A 62 8.78 8.19 30.02
N GLN A 63 8.29 9.30 29.46
CA GLN A 63 9.05 10.09 28.49
C GLN A 63 10.40 10.52 29.05
N THR A 64 10.42 11.11 30.25
CA THR A 64 11.68 11.50 30.93
C THR A 64 12.57 10.29 31.20
N PHE A 65 12.00 9.18 31.67
CA PHE A 65 12.75 7.95 31.95
C PHE A 65 13.43 7.41 30.69
N TYR A 66 12.71 7.25 29.58
CA TYR A 66 13.28 6.76 28.33
C TYR A 66 14.30 7.75 27.75
N GLN A 67 14.05 9.05 27.87
CA GLN A 67 14.99 10.09 27.46
C GLN A 67 16.31 10.01 28.25
N ASP A 68 16.25 9.85 29.57
CA ASP A 68 17.43 9.71 30.43
C ASP A 68 18.22 8.43 30.10
N GLN A 69 17.53 7.30 29.92
CA GLN A 69 18.18 6.05 29.52
C GLN A 69 18.82 6.18 28.12
N ARG A 70 18.13 6.84 27.18
CA ARG A 70 18.66 7.08 25.83
C ARG A 70 19.93 7.93 25.87
N ASN A 71 19.95 8.97 26.72
CA ASN A 71 21.13 9.81 26.94
C ASN A 71 22.29 9.02 27.56
N ASN A 72 22.02 8.12 28.52
CA ASN A 72 23.04 7.25 29.10
C ASN A 72 23.65 6.31 28.05
N ILE A 73 22.81 5.68 27.22
CA ILE A 73 23.31 4.82 26.12
C ILE A 73 24.10 5.66 25.10
N LEU A 74 23.64 6.86 24.76
CA LEU A 74 24.37 7.75 23.86
C LEU A 74 25.76 8.12 24.41
N GLN A 75 25.86 8.35 25.72
CA GLN A 75 27.16 8.60 26.36
C GLN A 75 28.06 7.37 26.30
N LEU A 76 27.52 6.18 26.60
CA LEU A 76 28.26 4.93 26.48
C LEU A 76 28.77 4.69 25.04
N ILE A 77 27.95 5.01 24.03
CA ILE A 77 28.38 4.92 22.61
C ILE A 77 29.52 5.90 22.33
N LYS A 78 29.47 7.13 22.84
CA LYS A 78 30.55 8.12 22.70
C LYS A 78 31.85 7.62 23.33
N ASP A 79 31.76 7.08 24.54
CA ASP A 79 32.92 6.56 25.27
C ASP A 79 33.53 5.36 24.51
N CYS A 80 32.71 4.45 24.01
CA CYS A 80 33.16 3.31 23.21
C CYS A 80 33.84 3.74 21.90
N LEU A 81 33.29 4.74 21.22
CA LEU A 81 33.88 5.29 19.99
C LEU A 81 35.17 6.06 20.27
N ALA A 82 35.35 6.58 21.48
CA ALA A 82 36.56 7.29 21.89
C ALA A 82 37.74 6.39 22.27
N HIS A 83 37.46 5.18 22.72
CA HIS A 83 38.48 4.21 23.12
C HIS A 83 38.89 3.23 22.01
N SER A 84 38.24 3.26 20.84
CA SER A 84 38.67 2.47 19.68
C SER A 84 39.79 3.16 18.91
N ASP A 85 41.03 2.67 19.03
CA ASP A 85 42.27 3.23 18.45
C ASP A 85 42.30 3.36 16.90
N THR A 86 41.29 2.89 16.17
CA THR A 86 41.41 2.71 14.71
C THR A 86 40.78 3.79 13.83
N HIS A 87 40.22 4.89 14.35
CA HIS A 87 39.34 5.73 13.52
C HIS A 87 39.46 7.25 13.71
N GLY A 88 40.69 7.79 13.62
CA GLY A 88 40.95 9.23 13.51
C GLY A 88 40.24 9.93 12.33
N LEU A 89 39.82 9.19 11.29
CA LEU A 89 39.02 9.71 10.17
C LEU A 89 37.50 9.67 10.40
N ILE A 90 37.00 8.83 11.31
CA ILE A 90 35.56 8.87 11.67
C ILE A 90 35.30 10.08 12.59
N TYR A 91 36.32 10.52 13.33
CA TYR A 91 36.27 11.69 14.19
C TYR A 91 35.97 13.01 13.45
N SER A 92 36.36 13.17 12.18
CA SER A 92 36.10 14.43 11.44
C SER A 92 34.62 14.64 11.10
N ASP A 93 33.84 13.57 10.94
CA ASP A 93 32.38 13.63 10.71
C ASP A 93 31.55 13.48 12.01
N LEU A 94 32.18 13.13 13.14
CA LEU A 94 31.50 12.77 14.40
C LEU A 94 31.42 13.87 15.46
N TYR A 95 32.00 15.05 15.24
CA TYR A 95 31.91 16.17 16.20
C TYR A 95 30.46 16.64 16.46
N ARG A 96 29.50 16.17 15.65
CA ARG A 96 28.06 16.25 15.93
C ARG A 96 27.40 14.89 15.67
N LEU A 97 27.55 13.95 16.62
CA LEU A 97 26.72 12.74 16.68
C LEU A 97 25.24 13.13 16.70
N ASN A 98 24.61 13.17 15.53
CA ASN A 98 23.17 13.31 15.42
C ASN A 98 22.51 11.92 15.40
N PRO A 99 21.27 11.78 15.91
CA PRO A 99 20.56 10.50 15.97
C PRO A 99 20.53 9.80 14.60
N THR A 100 20.37 10.57 13.53
CA THR A 100 20.32 10.13 12.13
C THR A 100 21.59 9.38 11.72
N SER A 101 22.78 9.92 12.00
CA SER A 101 24.06 9.29 11.59
C SER A 101 24.37 8.04 12.40
N LEU A 102 23.90 7.99 13.64
CA LEU A 102 24.02 6.82 14.52
C LEU A 102 23.14 5.67 14.04
N LEU A 103 21.84 5.94 13.80
CA LEU A 103 20.89 4.93 13.33
C LEU A 103 21.24 4.37 11.95
N LYS A 104 21.83 5.17 11.04
CA LYS A 104 22.35 4.67 9.75
C LYS A 104 23.38 3.55 9.89
N ARG A 105 24.08 3.47 11.02
CA ARG A 105 25.08 2.41 11.26
C ARG A 105 24.43 1.05 11.50
N LEU A 106 23.19 0.99 12.00
CA LEU A 106 22.43 -0.27 12.10
C LEU A 106 22.23 -0.94 10.74
N MET A 107 22.23 -0.15 9.66
CA MET A 107 21.98 -0.63 8.29
C MET A 107 23.23 -1.13 7.58
N LYS A 108 24.42 -1.01 8.19
CA LYS A 108 25.68 -1.47 7.58
C LYS A 108 25.89 -2.96 7.90
N SER A 109 25.91 -3.77 6.85
CA SER A 109 25.81 -5.23 6.85
C SER A 109 26.93 -6.03 7.55
N ASN A 110 27.86 -5.40 8.27
CA ASN A 110 29.04 -6.04 8.87
C ASN A 110 29.25 -5.72 10.35
N GLN A 111 28.28 -5.14 11.04
CA GLN A 111 28.45 -4.83 12.46
C GLN A 111 27.68 -5.82 13.34
N THR A 112 28.21 -7.03 13.51
CA THR A 112 27.90 -7.86 14.68
C THR A 112 28.86 -7.44 15.79
N GLY A 113 28.36 -6.82 16.84
CA GLY A 113 29.22 -6.36 17.91
C GLY A 113 28.51 -5.48 18.92
N PHE A 114 29.25 -5.18 19.99
CA PHE A 114 28.77 -4.39 21.12
C PHE A 114 28.21 -3.02 20.69
N THR A 115 28.83 -2.34 19.74
CA THR A 115 28.36 -1.03 19.24
C THR A 115 26.99 -1.11 18.56
N THR A 116 26.73 -2.13 17.75
CA THR A 116 25.42 -2.31 17.08
C THR A 116 24.32 -2.55 18.09
N MET A 117 24.62 -3.36 19.11
CA MET A 117 23.69 -3.60 20.21
C MET A 117 23.35 -2.30 20.95
N LEU A 118 24.34 -1.46 21.25
CA LEU A 118 24.10 -0.16 21.88
C LEU A 118 23.27 0.78 21.00
N ILE A 119 23.56 0.84 19.69
CA ILE A 119 22.81 1.67 18.74
C ILE A 119 21.37 1.14 18.59
N GLY A 120 21.19 -0.18 18.61
CA GLY A 120 19.88 -0.82 18.55
C GLY A 120 19.06 -0.50 19.80
N ALA A 121 19.66 -0.62 20.98
CA ALA A 121 19.04 -0.23 22.25
C ALA A 121 18.69 1.26 22.29
N TYR A 122 19.57 2.13 21.77
CA TYR A 122 19.28 3.55 21.57
C TYR A 122 18.05 3.78 20.69
N GLY A 123 17.93 3.03 19.59
CA GLY A 123 16.77 3.11 18.69
C GLY A 123 15.47 2.67 19.37
N VAL A 124 15.48 1.57 20.12
CA VAL A 124 14.31 1.11 20.89
C VAL A 124 13.88 2.13 21.94
N LEU A 125 14.83 2.71 22.70
CA LEU A 125 14.49 3.77 23.65
C LEU A 125 13.91 5.01 22.96
N PHE A 126 14.37 5.30 21.73
CA PHE A 126 13.80 6.37 20.91
C PHE A 126 12.32 6.10 20.58
N THR A 127 11.97 4.88 20.16
CA THR A 127 10.57 4.56 19.83
C THR A 127 9.66 4.58 21.06
N LEU A 128 10.17 4.13 22.21
CA LEU A 128 9.45 4.21 23.49
C LEU A 128 9.22 5.66 23.94
N GLU A 129 10.22 6.53 23.80
CA GLU A 129 10.09 7.98 24.07
C GLU A 129 9.08 8.64 23.10
N GLN A 130 9.14 8.28 21.81
CA GLN A 130 8.17 8.75 20.82
C GLN A 130 6.75 8.32 21.15
N ARG A 131 6.55 7.06 21.56
CA ARG A 131 5.25 6.55 22.02
C ARG A 131 4.71 7.35 23.20
N ALA A 132 5.52 7.54 24.24
CA ALA A 132 5.11 8.35 25.40
C ALA A 132 4.74 9.78 24.97
N SER A 133 5.52 10.39 24.07
CA SER A 133 5.24 11.70 23.50
C SER A 133 3.92 11.75 22.71
N ARG A 134 3.58 10.70 21.95
CA ARG A 134 2.30 10.58 21.25
C ARG A 134 1.14 10.44 22.24
N CYS A 135 1.27 9.63 23.27
CA CYS A 135 0.25 9.48 24.31
C CYS A 135 -0.04 10.82 25.01
N ILE A 136 0.99 11.60 25.34
CA ILE A 136 0.84 12.96 25.90
C ILE A 136 0.06 13.85 24.92
N LYS A 137 0.45 13.89 23.64
CA LYS A 137 -0.23 14.68 22.62
C LYS A 137 -1.71 14.29 22.45
N PHE A 138 -2.02 13.00 22.42
CA PHE A 138 -3.40 12.53 22.33
C PHE A 138 -4.20 12.91 23.57
N HIS A 139 -3.61 12.83 24.76
CA HIS A 139 -4.27 13.30 25.97
C HIS A 139 -4.56 14.81 25.92
N GLU A 140 -3.61 15.63 25.46
CA GLU A 140 -3.76 17.08 25.34
C GLU A 140 -4.79 17.53 24.29
N MET A 141 -5.13 16.65 23.32
CA MET A 141 -6.20 16.88 22.33
C MET A 141 -7.62 16.74 22.91
N GLY A 142 -7.76 16.35 24.18
CA GLY A 142 -9.05 16.20 24.86
C GLY A 142 -9.94 15.13 24.20
N PRO A 143 -11.25 15.41 23.97
CA PRO A 143 -12.20 14.40 23.47
C PRO A 143 -11.78 13.73 22.16
N SER A 144 -11.13 14.48 21.27
CA SER A 144 -10.68 13.96 19.96
C SER A 144 -9.51 12.97 20.07
N GLY A 145 -8.79 12.98 21.19
CA GLY A 145 -7.62 12.15 21.42
C GLY A 145 -7.88 10.87 22.23
N ILE A 146 -9.09 10.67 22.75
CA ILE A 146 -9.43 9.50 23.57
C ILE A 146 -9.24 8.19 22.79
N VAL A 147 -9.79 8.12 21.57
CA VAL A 147 -9.70 6.92 20.72
C VAL A 147 -8.26 6.60 20.30
N PRO A 148 -7.46 7.55 19.75
CA PRO A 148 -6.08 7.24 19.41
C PRO A 148 -5.22 6.93 20.63
N LEU A 149 -5.47 7.56 21.80
CA LEU A 149 -4.78 7.23 23.04
C LEU A 149 -5.06 5.79 23.47
N HIS A 150 -6.32 5.37 23.47
CA HIS A 150 -6.69 3.98 23.80
C HIS A 150 -5.97 2.97 22.89
N ARG A 151 -5.98 3.23 21.58
CA ARG A 151 -5.30 2.37 20.60
C ARG A 151 -3.79 2.32 20.81
N GLU A 152 -3.14 3.43 21.14
CA GLU A 152 -1.69 3.48 21.41
C GLU A 152 -1.32 2.74 22.71
N ARG A 153 -2.23 2.76 23.70
CA ARG A 153 -2.07 2.05 24.97
C ARG A 153 -2.17 0.54 24.80
N GLU A 154 -3.19 0.07 24.09
CA GLU A 154 -3.36 -1.36 23.77
C GLU A 154 -2.23 -1.90 22.90
N ASN A 155 -1.64 -1.05 22.06
CA ASN A 155 -0.54 -1.43 21.20
C ASN A 155 0.79 -1.47 21.96
N ARG A 156 1.13 -2.64 22.53
CA ARG A 156 2.44 -2.87 23.13
C ARG A 156 3.51 -3.03 22.03
N PRO A 157 4.49 -2.10 21.93
CA PRO A 157 5.55 -2.17 20.94
C PRO A 157 6.37 -3.46 21.08
N HIS A 158 6.91 -3.94 19.96
CA HIS A 158 7.85 -5.08 19.90
C HIS A 158 7.36 -6.38 20.57
N SER A 159 6.05 -6.58 20.71
CA SER A 159 5.50 -7.74 21.44
C SER A 159 5.58 -9.06 20.68
N ASN A 160 5.65 -9.03 19.34
CA ASN A 160 5.70 -10.22 18.48
C ASN A 160 6.80 -10.16 17.38
N TRP A 161 7.76 -9.27 17.54
CA TRP A 161 8.97 -9.17 16.71
C TRP A 161 10.11 -8.54 17.48
N SER A 162 11.35 -8.87 17.11
CA SER A 162 12.54 -8.32 17.74
C SER A 162 13.20 -7.25 16.86
N PRO A 163 13.53 -6.06 17.41
CA PRO A 163 14.33 -5.05 16.72
C PRO A 163 15.71 -5.55 16.27
N ALA A 164 16.29 -6.53 16.98
CA ALA A 164 17.55 -7.15 16.61
C ALA A 164 17.44 -8.03 15.35
N GLU A 165 16.30 -8.71 15.16
CA GLU A 165 16.02 -9.50 13.96
C GLU A 165 15.65 -8.61 12.76
N PHE A 166 14.92 -7.51 13.01
CA PHE A 166 14.42 -6.61 11.97
C PHE A 166 14.83 -5.14 12.24
N PRO A 167 16.13 -4.80 12.16
CA PRO A 167 16.60 -3.44 12.45
C PRO A 167 16.06 -2.39 11.46
N GLU A 168 15.76 -2.78 10.22
CA GLU A 168 15.14 -1.87 9.24
C GLU A 168 13.70 -1.51 9.66
N TRP A 169 12.96 -2.43 10.29
CA TRP A 169 11.62 -2.14 10.83
C TRP A 169 11.67 -1.18 12.01
N LEU A 170 12.71 -1.28 12.86
CA LEU A 170 12.94 -0.31 13.94
C LEU A 170 13.17 1.09 13.39
N ILE A 171 14.01 1.24 12.35
CA ILE A 171 14.23 2.55 11.72
C ILE A 171 12.94 3.09 11.10
N PHE A 172 12.19 2.23 10.41
CA PHE A 172 10.88 2.60 9.86
C PHE A 172 9.92 3.12 10.95
N GLU A 173 9.88 2.47 12.11
CA GLU A 173 9.07 2.89 13.25
C GLU A 173 9.47 4.28 13.76
N ILE A 174 10.79 4.53 13.87
CA ILE A 174 11.36 5.82 14.31
C ILE A 174 11.03 6.94 13.31
N GLU A 175 11.29 6.72 12.01
CA GLU A 175 11.09 7.73 10.97
C GLU A 175 9.63 8.08 10.77
N SER A 176 8.77 7.06 10.80
CA SER A 176 7.32 7.23 10.66
C SER A 176 6.68 7.74 11.95
N ASN A 177 7.41 7.71 13.08
CA ASN A 177 6.91 8.05 14.41
C ASN A 177 5.59 7.33 14.72
N ILE A 178 5.57 6.02 14.55
CA ILE A 178 4.42 5.14 14.86
C ILE A 178 4.82 4.05 15.86
N SER A 179 3.88 3.21 16.29
CA SER A 179 4.14 1.91 16.90
C SER A 179 3.57 0.84 15.98
N ILE A 180 4.38 -0.10 15.49
CA ILE A 180 3.88 -1.14 14.58
C ILE A 180 2.99 -2.12 15.35
N ARG A 181 1.76 -2.37 14.86
CA ARG A 181 0.79 -3.22 15.55
C ARG A 181 1.12 -4.71 15.39
N PRO A 182 0.85 -5.55 16.40
CA PRO A 182 1.09 -7.00 16.31
C PRO A 182 0.42 -7.66 15.11
N MET A 183 -0.81 -7.26 14.79
CA MET A 183 -1.52 -7.79 13.62
C MET A 183 -0.82 -7.46 12.30
N GLN A 184 -0.25 -6.26 12.15
CA GLN A 184 0.49 -5.87 10.95
C GLN A 184 1.77 -6.70 10.80
N ILE A 185 2.45 -6.99 11.92
CA ILE A 185 3.64 -7.86 11.97
C ILE A 185 3.29 -9.29 11.59
N ASN A 186 2.20 -9.85 12.12
CA ASN A 186 1.77 -11.21 11.82
C ASN A 186 1.50 -11.38 10.32
N VAL A 187 0.77 -10.43 9.73
CA VAL A 187 0.48 -10.41 8.29
C VAL A 187 1.77 -10.27 7.49
N ALA A 188 2.66 -9.33 7.86
CA ALA A 188 3.92 -9.13 7.16
C ALA A 188 4.79 -10.40 7.18
N LYS A 189 4.96 -11.04 8.34
CA LYS A 189 5.72 -12.30 8.48
C LYS A 189 5.13 -13.43 7.62
N GLN A 190 3.81 -13.59 7.62
CA GLN A 190 3.15 -14.60 6.78
C GLN A 190 3.26 -14.31 5.29
N MET A 191 3.30 -13.03 4.87
CA MET A 191 3.49 -12.66 3.47
C MET A 191 4.95 -12.76 3.01
N ILE A 192 5.91 -12.55 3.92
CA ILE A 192 7.35 -12.73 3.66
C ILE A 192 7.69 -14.20 3.48
N ALA A 193 7.18 -15.05 4.37
CA ALA A 193 7.41 -16.49 4.37
C ALA A 193 6.08 -17.24 4.46
N PRO A 194 5.31 -17.32 3.35
CA PRO A 194 4.03 -18.01 3.34
C PRO A 194 4.22 -19.52 3.58
N PRO A 195 3.30 -20.18 4.31
CA PRO A 195 3.37 -21.61 4.53
C PRO A 195 3.40 -22.37 3.20
N GLY A 196 4.41 -23.22 3.01
CA GLY A 196 4.58 -24.02 1.80
C GLY A 196 5.14 -23.26 0.59
N ASP A 197 5.64 -22.02 0.76
CA ASP A 197 6.21 -21.16 -0.28
C ASP A 197 5.30 -20.96 -1.51
N VAL A 198 3.99 -21.00 -1.28
CA VAL A 198 2.96 -20.74 -2.30
C VAL A 198 2.46 -19.30 -2.23
N HIS A 199 1.74 -18.87 -3.27
CA HIS A 199 1.04 -17.60 -3.26
C HIS A 199 0.03 -17.53 -2.10
N SER A 200 0.01 -16.40 -1.39
CA SER A 200 -0.86 -16.18 -0.24
C SER A 200 -1.70 -14.93 -0.41
N VAL A 201 -2.95 -14.97 0.05
CA VAL A 201 -3.85 -13.81 0.12
C VAL A 201 -4.19 -13.56 1.58
N MET A 202 -4.13 -12.29 1.99
CA MET A 202 -4.43 -11.86 3.35
C MET A 202 -5.53 -10.81 3.32
N GLN A 203 -6.49 -10.91 4.23
CA GLN A 203 -7.57 -9.94 4.37
C GLN A 203 -7.38 -9.11 5.65
N LEU A 204 -7.43 -7.79 5.49
CA LEU A 204 -7.47 -6.83 6.59
C LEU A 204 -8.61 -5.85 6.37
N ASN A 205 -9.14 -5.30 7.45
CA ASN A 205 -10.13 -4.22 7.39
C ASN A 205 -9.49 -2.94 6.81
N MET A 206 -10.33 -2.10 6.21
CA MET A 206 -9.90 -0.79 5.72
C MET A 206 -9.41 0.09 6.88
N GLY A 207 -8.32 0.82 6.66
CA GLY A 207 -7.72 1.69 7.69
C GLY A 207 -6.77 0.99 8.66
N GLU A 208 -6.53 -0.32 8.55
CA GLU A 208 -5.55 -1.05 9.38
C GLU A 208 -4.09 -0.85 8.95
N GLY A 209 -3.82 0.07 8.03
CA GLY A 209 -2.45 0.40 7.61
C GLY A 209 -1.82 -0.61 6.64
N LYS A 210 -2.60 -1.23 5.75
CA LYS A 210 -2.09 -2.17 4.72
C LYS A 210 -0.97 -1.54 3.88
N THR A 211 -1.30 -0.45 3.19
CA THR A 211 -0.35 0.27 2.32
C THR A 211 0.66 1.09 3.12
N ALA A 212 0.23 1.68 4.25
CA ALA A 212 1.06 2.62 5.01
C ALA A 212 2.09 1.95 5.92
N VAL A 213 1.86 0.69 6.31
CA VAL A 213 2.73 -0.05 7.24
C VAL A 213 3.16 -1.38 6.64
N ILE A 214 2.22 -2.27 6.31
CA ILE A 214 2.55 -3.64 5.89
C ILE A 214 3.38 -3.63 4.60
N VAL A 215 2.97 -2.88 3.58
CA VAL A 215 3.73 -2.80 2.32
C VAL A 215 5.19 -2.32 2.53
N PRO A 216 5.47 -1.23 3.26
CA PRO A 216 6.85 -0.87 3.64
C PRO A 216 7.62 -2.01 4.32
N LEU A 217 7.02 -2.72 5.28
CA LEU A 217 7.68 -3.83 5.98
C LEU A 217 8.03 -4.98 5.02
N LEU A 218 7.15 -5.26 4.06
CA LEU A 218 7.41 -6.23 2.99
C LEU A 218 8.54 -5.76 2.08
N VAL A 219 8.56 -4.49 1.68
CA VAL A 219 9.66 -3.95 0.87
C VAL A 219 10.99 -4.09 1.56
N LEU A 220 11.06 -3.75 2.85
CA LEU A 220 12.32 -3.81 3.61
C LEU A 220 12.90 -5.23 3.69
N ASN A 221 12.07 -6.27 3.73
CA ASN A 221 12.55 -7.65 3.77
C ASN A 221 12.71 -8.30 2.39
N LEU A 222 11.77 -8.04 1.46
CA LEU A 222 11.74 -8.71 0.16
C LEU A 222 12.71 -8.06 -0.84
N SER A 223 12.89 -6.72 -0.82
CA SER A 223 13.88 -6.06 -1.67
C SER A 223 15.28 -6.21 -1.07
N ASN A 224 15.93 -7.33 -1.37
CA ASN A 224 17.27 -7.65 -0.91
C ASN A 224 18.24 -7.72 -2.12
N TYR A 225 19.43 -8.30 -1.93
CA TYR A 225 20.43 -8.42 -3.01
C TYR A 225 20.11 -9.56 -4.00
N GLU A 226 19.12 -10.39 -3.71
CA GLU A 226 18.72 -11.56 -4.48
C GLU A 226 17.45 -11.32 -5.31
N GLN A 227 16.48 -10.62 -4.74
CA GLN A 227 15.19 -10.38 -5.39
C GLN A 227 14.71 -8.93 -5.17
N ILE A 228 13.78 -8.50 -6.01
CA ILE A 228 13.14 -7.18 -5.93
C ILE A 228 11.68 -7.35 -5.49
N CYS A 229 11.22 -6.52 -4.56
CA CYS A 229 9.80 -6.38 -4.26
C CYS A 229 9.12 -5.46 -5.29
N ARG A 230 8.08 -5.97 -5.97
CA ARG A 230 7.23 -5.18 -6.88
C ARG A 230 5.81 -5.03 -6.34
N ILE A 231 5.46 -3.80 -6.00
CA ILE A 231 4.12 -3.42 -5.54
C ILE A 231 3.26 -3.07 -6.74
N THR A 232 2.18 -3.82 -6.95
CA THR A 232 1.14 -3.50 -7.93
C THR A 232 -0.03 -2.86 -7.20
N VAL A 233 -0.44 -1.67 -7.64
CA VAL A 233 -1.57 -0.92 -7.10
C VAL A 233 -2.57 -0.56 -8.19
N LEU A 234 -3.77 -0.15 -7.80
CA LEU A 234 -4.74 0.43 -8.72
C LEU A 234 -4.22 1.76 -9.31
N LYS A 235 -4.55 2.04 -10.58
CA LYS A 235 -4.15 3.27 -11.28
C LYS A 235 -4.54 4.55 -10.53
N SER A 236 -5.71 4.57 -9.90
CA SER A 236 -6.19 5.71 -9.10
C SER A 236 -5.34 5.96 -7.84
N LEU A 237 -4.73 4.92 -7.29
CA LEU A 237 -3.93 4.98 -6.05
C LEU A 237 -2.43 5.20 -6.33
N PHE A 238 -1.99 5.10 -7.59
CA PHE A 238 -0.58 5.13 -7.95
C PHE A 238 0.15 6.38 -7.42
N LYS A 239 -0.35 7.59 -7.68
CA LYS A 239 0.36 8.81 -7.24
C LYS A 239 0.42 8.93 -5.72
N THR A 240 -0.68 8.62 -5.04
CA THR A 240 -0.80 8.70 -3.58
C THR A 240 0.13 7.68 -2.91
N ASN A 241 0.06 6.42 -3.34
CA ASN A 241 0.87 5.34 -2.77
C ASN A 241 2.36 5.55 -3.06
N MET A 242 2.71 6.07 -4.24
CA MET A 242 4.10 6.38 -4.58
C MET A 242 4.67 7.46 -3.66
N THR A 243 3.92 8.53 -3.44
CA THR A 243 4.33 9.62 -2.55
C THR A 243 4.50 9.13 -1.11
N SER A 244 3.54 8.31 -0.63
CA SER A 244 3.59 7.73 0.71
C SER A 244 4.79 6.79 0.89
N LEU A 245 5.06 5.91 -0.08
CA LEU A 245 6.20 5.00 -0.03
C LEU A 245 7.54 5.73 -0.14
N MET A 246 7.66 6.74 -1.02
CA MET A 246 8.87 7.55 -1.10
C MET A 246 9.15 8.29 0.21
N PHE A 247 8.11 8.80 0.86
CA PHE A 247 8.24 9.46 2.17
C PHE A 247 8.69 8.47 3.25
N SER A 248 8.10 7.26 3.28
CA SER A 248 8.38 6.30 4.35
C SER A 248 9.69 5.52 4.17
N LEU A 249 10.16 5.35 2.94
CA LEU A 249 11.32 4.52 2.60
C LEU A 249 12.55 5.34 2.14
N GLY A 250 12.36 6.58 1.70
CA GLY A 250 13.42 7.42 1.13
C GLY A 250 14.35 8.10 2.15
N GLY A 251 14.04 8.03 3.44
CA GLY A 251 14.81 8.65 4.52
C GLY A 251 16.07 7.88 4.92
N LEU A 252 16.19 7.53 6.19
CA LEU A 252 17.27 6.74 6.78
C LEU A 252 17.39 5.36 6.14
N LEU A 253 16.25 4.76 5.76
CA LEU A 253 16.20 3.46 5.09
C LEU A 253 16.85 3.50 3.69
N ASN A 254 16.84 4.69 3.05
CA ASN A 254 17.45 4.95 1.75
C ASN A 254 17.05 3.92 0.67
N ARG A 255 15.76 3.62 0.60
CA ARG A 255 15.16 2.67 -0.33
C ARG A 255 14.48 3.43 -1.46
N ARG A 256 15.06 3.37 -2.66
CA ARG A 256 14.51 4.04 -3.84
C ARG A 256 13.33 3.26 -4.43
N ILE A 257 12.27 3.98 -4.80
CA ILE A 257 11.13 3.44 -5.53
C ILE A 257 11.32 3.68 -7.03
N TYR A 258 11.33 2.60 -7.80
CA TYR A 258 11.46 2.59 -9.25
C TYR A 258 10.11 2.40 -9.91
N THR A 259 9.92 3.00 -11.09
CA THR A 259 8.71 2.84 -11.89
C THR A 259 9.11 2.58 -13.34
N PHE A 260 8.38 1.69 -13.99
CA PHE A 260 8.59 1.32 -15.38
C PHE A 260 7.30 1.58 -16.15
N PRO A 261 7.01 2.85 -16.49
CA PRO A 261 5.81 3.17 -17.24
C PRO A 261 5.90 2.56 -18.63
N CYS A 262 4.86 1.84 -19.01
CA CYS A 262 4.72 1.29 -20.36
C CYS A 262 3.29 1.52 -20.83
N GLN A 263 3.17 2.04 -22.05
CA GLN A 263 1.91 2.29 -22.73
C GLN A 263 1.95 1.61 -24.10
N ARG A 264 0.78 1.38 -24.68
CA ARG A 264 0.63 0.75 -25.99
C ARG A 264 1.40 1.48 -27.09
N ASP A 265 1.40 2.81 -27.08
CA ASP A 265 2.00 3.60 -28.16
C ASP A 265 3.52 3.83 -27.94
N PHE A 266 4.05 3.33 -26.83
CA PHE A 266 5.47 3.45 -26.52
C PHE A 266 6.29 2.51 -27.41
N ASN A 267 7.09 3.07 -28.31
CA ASN A 267 7.97 2.27 -29.18
C ASN A 267 9.22 1.84 -28.41
N ILE A 268 9.23 0.59 -27.95
CA ILE A 268 10.38 0.00 -27.28
C ILE A 268 11.28 -0.66 -28.33
N THR A 269 12.50 -0.15 -28.44
CA THR A 269 13.59 -0.75 -29.24
C THR A 269 14.43 -1.69 -28.39
N GLY A 270 15.27 -2.52 -29.03
CA GLY A 270 16.22 -3.39 -28.34
C GLY A 270 17.11 -2.62 -27.34
N ASP A 271 17.68 -1.48 -27.76
CA ASP A 271 18.49 -0.61 -26.89
C ASP A 271 17.72 -0.09 -25.67
N THR A 272 16.44 0.23 -25.84
CA THR A 272 15.58 0.65 -24.75
C THR A 272 15.36 -0.49 -23.76
N GLY A 273 15.16 -1.71 -24.27
CA GLY A 273 15.07 -2.92 -23.45
C GLY A 273 16.34 -3.17 -22.62
N ILE A 274 17.53 -2.99 -23.22
CA ILE A 274 18.81 -3.12 -22.52
C ILE A 274 18.93 -2.10 -21.37
N LYS A 275 18.63 -0.82 -21.64
CA LYS A 275 18.64 0.23 -20.59
C LYS A 275 17.63 -0.04 -19.48
N MET A 276 16.45 -0.57 -19.82
CA MET A 276 15.49 -0.97 -18.80
C MET A 276 16.05 -2.09 -17.92
N MET A 277 16.74 -3.08 -18.50
CA MET A 277 17.38 -4.16 -17.76
C MET A 277 18.49 -3.64 -16.82
N GLU A 278 19.27 -2.65 -17.24
CA GLU A 278 20.25 -1.97 -16.36
C GLU A 278 19.58 -1.32 -15.15
N LEU A 279 18.41 -0.69 -15.33
CA LEU A 279 17.63 -0.12 -14.23
C LEU A 279 17.08 -1.19 -13.27
N TYR A 280 16.68 -2.36 -13.77
CA TYR A 280 16.31 -3.50 -12.93
C TYR A 280 17.51 -4.00 -12.12
N ALA A 281 18.68 -4.11 -12.74
CA ALA A 281 19.92 -4.49 -12.05
C ALA A 281 20.33 -3.47 -10.99
N GLU A 282 20.25 -2.17 -11.29
CA GLU A 282 20.47 -1.08 -10.33
C GLU A 282 19.48 -1.18 -9.16
N CYS A 283 18.19 -1.39 -9.45
CA CYS A 283 17.15 -1.54 -8.44
C CYS A 283 17.48 -2.66 -7.46
N ARG A 284 17.85 -3.86 -7.96
CA ARG A 284 18.30 -4.98 -7.12
C ARG A 284 19.54 -4.64 -6.31
N CYS A 285 20.58 -4.09 -6.94
CA CYS A 285 21.84 -3.75 -6.27
C CYS A 285 21.65 -2.73 -5.14
N LYS A 286 20.73 -1.77 -5.32
CA LYS A 286 20.41 -0.74 -4.33
C LYS A 286 19.31 -1.15 -3.35
N ARG A 287 18.85 -2.41 -3.39
CA ARG A 287 17.73 -2.91 -2.58
C ARG A 287 16.47 -2.03 -2.76
N GLY A 288 16.27 -1.48 -3.94
CA GLY A 288 15.10 -0.67 -4.28
C GLY A 288 13.84 -1.52 -4.41
N ALA A 289 12.69 -0.86 -4.48
CA ALA A 289 11.42 -1.50 -4.78
C ALA A 289 10.82 -0.94 -6.06
N ILE A 290 9.97 -1.73 -6.72
CA ILE A 290 9.28 -1.32 -7.94
C ILE A 290 7.83 -1.05 -7.62
N MET A 291 7.33 0.10 -8.04
CA MET A 291 5.91 0.38 -7.99
C MET A 291 5.33 0.41 -9.41
N THR A 292 4.22 -0.28 -9.61
CA THR A 292 3.61 -0.45 -10.92
C THR A 292 2.08 -0.54 -10.84
N ILE A 293 1.46 -0.49 -12.02
CA ILE A 293 0.02 -0.73 -12.22
C ILE A 293 -0.12 -1.90 -13.21
N PRO A 294 -1.26 -2.62 -13.20
CA PRO A 294 -1.48 -3.73 -14.12
C PRO A 294 -1.22 -3.35 -15.58
N GLU A 295 -1.59 -2.13 -15.97
CA GLU A 295 -1.48 -1.68 -17.35
C GLU A 295 -0.05 -1.59 -17.84
N HIS A 296 0.88 -1.09 -17.02
CA HIS A 296 2.28 -1.02 -17.41
C HIS A 296 2.90 -2.41 -17.59
N ARG A 297 2.57 -3.36 -16.69
CA ARG A 297 3.07 -4.74 -16.78
C ARG A 297 2.56 -5.43 -18.04
N LEU A 298 1.24 -5.36 -18.28
CA LEU A 298 0.62 -6.02 -19.42
C LEU A 298 1.06 -5.38 -20.75
N SER A 299 1.17 -4.05 -20.81
CA SER A 299 1.69 -3.36 -22.00
C SER A 299 3.09 -3.83 -22.36
N PHE A 300 3.98 -3.93 -21.36
CA PHE A 300 5.35 -4.36 -21.56
C PHE A 300 5.43 -5.82 -22.06
N GLN A 301 4.62 -6.72 -21.47
CA GLN A 301 4.54 -8.11 -21.92
C GLN A 301 4.03 -8.23 -23.36
N LEU A 302 2.97 -7.48 -23.71
CA LEU A 302 2.38 -7.49 -25.05
C LEU A 302 3.33 -6.91 -26.10
N LYS A 303 4.14 -5.91 -25.75
CA LYS A 303 5.18 -5.34 -26.64
C LYS A 303 6.21 -6.39 -27.07
N GLY A 304 6.65 -7.25 -26.16
CA GLY A 304 7.53 -8.36 -26.51
C GLY A 304 6.91 -9.27 -27.59
N TYR A 305 5.65 -9.66 -27.40
CA TYR A 305 4.93 -10.50 -28.37
C TYR A 305 4.63 -9.79 -29.70
N GLU A 306 4.30 -8.50 -29.66
CA GLU A 306 4.11 -7.67 -30.86
C GLU A 306 5.37 -7.67 -31.73
N LYS A 307 6.54 -7.45 -31.13
CA LYS A 307 7.84 -7.48 -31.82
C LYS A 307 8.18 -8.87 -32.36
N CYS A 308 7.90 -9.94 -31.60
CA CYS A 308 8.03 -11.32 -32.09
C CYS A 308 7.18 -11.55 -33.35
N ARG A 309 5.90 -11.14 -33.32
CA ARG A 309 4.99 -11.30 -34.46
C ARG A 309 5.42 -10.48 -35.67
N ALA A 310 5.95 -9.28 -35.45
CA ALA A 310 6.51 -8.42 -36.49
C ALA A 310 7.88 -8.92 -37.03
N ARG A 311 8.41 -10.04 -36.50
CA ARG A 311 9.74 -10.60 -36.83
C ARG A 311 10.90 -9.64 -36.57
N LEU A 312 10.72 -8.70 -35.64
CA LEU A 312 11.77 -7.77 -35.17
C LEU A 312 12.55 -8.43 -34.03
N ILE A 313 13.39 -9.43 -34.38
CA ILE A 313 14.05 -10.31 -33.39
C ILE A 313 15.00 -9.54 -32.46
N GLU A 314 15.74 -8.56 -33.01
CA GLU A 314 16.66 -7.72 -32.23
C GLU A 314 15.94 -6.88 -31.17
N ASP A 315 14.75 -6.38 -31.48
CA ASP A 315 13.90 -5.66 -30.53
C ASP A 315 13.20 -6.61 -29.54
N ALA A 316 12.78 -7.78 -30.02
CA ALA A 316 11.99 -8.72 -29.21
C ALA A 316 12.84 -9.43 -28.14
N THR A 317 14.05 -9.84 -28.50
CA THR A 317 14.91 -10.69 -27.65
C THR A 317 15.19 -10.07 -26.28
N PRO A 318 15.61 -8.79 -26.17
CA PRO A 318 15.81 -8.14 -24.87
C PRO A 318 14.55 -8.11 -24.01
N LEU A 319 13.37 -7.88 -24.61
CA LEU A 319 12.10 -7.78 -23.88
C LEU A 319 11.63 -9.13 -23.34
N ILE A 320 11.80 -10.20 -24.11
CA ILE A 320 11.48 -11.55 -23.68
C ILE A 320 12.45 -11.99 -22.57
N ASN A 321 13.76 -11.78 -22.74
CA ASN A 321 14.75 -12.10 -21.72
C ASN A 321 14.50 -11.35 -20.42
N GLN A 322 14.20 -10.05 -20.52
CA GLN A 322 13.86 -9.23 -19.36
C GLN A 322 12.62 -9.74 -18.64
N ARG A 323 11.58 -10.17 -19.38
CA ARG A 323 10.39 -10.78 -18.77
C ARG A 323 10.72 -12.06 -18.01
N THR A 324 11.52 -12.95 -18.60
CA THR A 324 11.96 -14.19 -17.94
C THR A 324 12.70 -13.85 -16.65
N TRP A 325 13.67 -12.93 -16.72
CA TRP A 325 14.41 -12.48 -15.55
C TRP A 325 13.49 -11.88 -14.47
N VAL A 326 12.51 -11.06 -14.86
CA VAL A 326 11.54 -10.48 -13.92
C VAL A 326 10.71 -11.57 -13.23
N ASN A 327 10.31 -12.62 -13.93
CA ASN A 327 9.57 -13.73 -13.33
C ASN A 327 10.41 -14.52 -12.30
N GLU A 328 11.72 -14.58 -12.49
CA GLU A 328 12.64 -15.31 -11.62
C GLU A 328 13.15 -14.49 -10.43
N ASN A 329 13.23 -13.15 -10.57
CA ASN A 329 13.94 -12.29 -9.62
C ASN A 329 13.05 -11.23 -8.95
N VAL A 330 11.74 -11.22 -9.20
CA VAL A 330 10.82 -10.22 -8.66
C VAL A 330 9.68 -10.89 -7.90
N ARG A 331 9.49 -10.52 -6.64
CA ARG A 331 8.34 -10.93 -5.81
C ARG A 331 7.23 -9.89 -5.92
N ASP A 332 6.05 -10.33 -6.37
CA ASP A 332 4.87 -9.47 -6.51
C ASP A 332 4.11 -9.32 -5.19
N VAL A 333 3.76 -8.09 -4.84
CA VAL A 333 2.81 -7.73 -3.78
C VAL A 333 1.66 -6.95 -4.41
N LEU A 334 0.43 -7.41 -4.24
CA LEU A 334 -0.76 -6.79 -4.79
C LEU A 334 -1.52 -6.06 -3.68
N ASP A 335 -1.77 -4.77 -3.85
CA ASP A 335 -2.60 -3.96 -2.93
C ASP A 335 -4.01 -3.79 -3.53
N GLU A 336 -5.04 -4.26 -2.82
CA GLU A 336 -6.41 -4.46 -3.35
C GLU A 336 -6.46 -5.52 -4.47
N SER A 337 -6.05 -6.76 -4.13
CA SER A 337 -5.92 -7.88 -5.06
C SER A 337 -7.24 -8.30 -5.72
N ASP A 338 -8.35 -8.17 -5.02
CA ASP A 338 -9.70 -8.43 -5.55
C ASP A 338 -10.03 -7.52 -6.73
N GLU A 339 -9.70 -6.23 -6.60
CA GLU A 339 -9.87 -5.26 -7.67
C GLU A 339 -8.81 -5.44 -8.76
N ILE A 340 -7.52 -5.58 -8.41
CA ILE A 340 -6.42 -5.72 -9.39
C ILE A 340 -6.61 -6.93 -10.30
N LEU A 341 -7.08 -8.06 -9.75
CA LEU A 341 -7.25 -9.31 -10.49
C LEU A 341 -8.62 -9.39 -11.20
N HIS A 342 -9.46 -8.36 -11.09
CA HIS A 342 -10.73 -8.31 -11.78
C HIS A 342 -10.52 -8.28 -13.30
N ALA A 343 -11.36 -9.02 -14.04
CA ALA A 343 -11.27 -9.14 -15.50
C ALA A 343 -11.30 -7.80 -16.27
N LYS A 344 -11.79 -6.73 -15.64
CA LYS A 344 -11.80 -5.36 -16.20
C LYS A 344 -10.39 -4.79 -16.43
N TYR A 345 -9.40 -5.27 -15.70
CA TYR A 345 -7.99 -4.90 -15.88
C TYR A 345 -7.25 -5.81 -16.86
N GLN A 346 -7.92 -6.81 -17.44
CA GLN A 346 -7.37 -7.56 -18.54
C GLN A 346 -7.27 -6.66 -19.77
N LEU A 347 -6.05 -6.26 -20.13
CA LEU A 347 -5.78 -5.50 -21.34
C LEU A 347 -5.83 -6.41 -22.56
N ILE A 348 -6.84 -6.21 -23.40
CA ILE A 348 -6.96 -6.83 -24.71
C ILE A 348 -6.48 -5.82 -25.75
N TYR A 349 -5.26 -6.00 -26.27
CA TYR A 349 -4.76 -5.21 -27.38
C TYR A 349 -5.20 -5.82 -28.70
N THR A 350 -6.00 -5.04 -29.44
CA THR A 350 -6.28 -5.31 -30.85
C THR A 350 -4.99 -5.20 -31.65
N LEU A 351 -4.79 -6.07 -32.64
CA LEU A 351 -3.65 -6.00 -33.56
C LEU A 351 -4.16 -5.75 -34.97
N GLY A 352 -3.43 -4.93 -35.74
CA GLY A 352 -3.78 -4.54 -37.10
C GLY A 352 -4.38 -3.14 -37.21
N SER A 353 -4.82 -2.79 -38.41
CA SER A 353 -5.44 -1.49 -38.69
C SER A 353 -6.72 -1.31 -37.88
N GLN A 354 -7.00 -0.07 -37.48
CA GLN A 354 -8.28 0.27 -36.88
C GLN A 354 -9.40 -0.06 -37.86
N LEU A 355 -10.25 -1.02 -37.50
CA LEU A 355 -11.46 -1.34 -38.25
C LEU A 355 -12.63 -0.57 -37.66
N SER A 356 -13.63 -0.27 -38.49
CA SER A 356 -14.93 0.17 -37.99
C SER A 356 -15.50 -0.92 -37.10
N VAL A 357 -16.04 -0.51 -35.95
CA VAL A 357 -16.72 -1.43 -35.04
C VAL A 357 -17.90 -2.08 -35.78
N ASP A 358 -18.12 -3.38 -35.64
CA ASP A 358 -19.26 -4.07 -36.27
C ASP A 358 -20.58 -3.36 -35.97
N GLY A 359 -21.35 -3.06 -37.03
CA GLY A 359 -22.58 -2.27 -36.95
C GLY A 359 -22.38 -0.75 -36.86
N GLY A 360 -21.18 -0.26 -36.53
CA GLY A 360 -20.83 1.17 -36.58
C GLY A 360 -21.91 2.10 -35.99
N ALA A 361 -22.43 3.00 -36.82
CA ALA A 361 -23.51 3.91 -36.44
C ALA A 361 -24.81 3.22 -36.05
N GLN A 362 -25.10 2.05 -36.60
CA GLN A 362 -26.29 1.27 -36.29
C GLN A 362 -26.36 0.91 -34.79
N ARG A 363 -25.22 0.81 -34.09
CA ARG A 363 -25.21 0.53 -32.64
C ARG A 363 -25.98 1.56 -31.83
N TRP A 364 -25.88 2.85 -32.17
CA TRP A 364 -26.63 3.91 -31.50
C TRP A 364 -27.91 4.27 -32.25
N GLU A 365 -27.93 4.18 -33.58
CA GLU A 365 -29.12 4.50 -34.37
C GLU A 365 -30.27 3.52 -34.13
N VAL A 366 -29.99 2.22 -33.97
CA VAL A 366 -31.02 1.21 -33.67
C VAL A 366 -31.60 1.46 -32.29
N ALA A 367 -30.78 1.65 -31.26
CA ALA A 367 -31.25 1.93 -29.91
C ALA A 367 -32.12 3.20 -29.85
N GLN A 368 -31.67 4.30 -30.47
CA GLN A 368 -32.46 5.53 -30.57
C GLN A 368 -33.78 5.34 -31.32
N SER A 369 -33.75 4.55 -32.39
CA SER A 369 -34.95 4.28 -33.20
C SER A 369 -35.96 3.43 -32.45
N VAL A 370 -35.51 2.41 -31.70
CA VAL A 370 -36.39 1.61 -30.82
C VAL A 370 -37.00 2.49 -29.75
N LEU A 371 -36.22 3.37 -29.10
CA LEU A 371 -36.74 4.29 -28.09
C LEU A 371 -37.79 5.25 -28.65
N LYS A 372 -37.67 5.70 -29.91
CA LYS A 372 -38.69 6.53 -30.58
C LYS A 372 -39.98 5.76 -30.85
N ILE A 373 -39.89 4.50 -31.29
CA ILE A 373 -41.07 3.64 -31.47
C ILE A 373 -41.76 3.40 -30.12
N LEU A 374 -40.97 3.07 -29.09
CA LEU A 374 -41.47 2.87 -27.73
C LEU A 374 -42.25 4.08 -27.25
N GLN A 375 -41.73 5.28 -27.46
CA GLN A 375 -42.41 6.52 -27.07
C GLN A 375 -43.78 6.67 -27.72
N ALA A 376 -43.87 6.47 -29.04
CA ALA A 376 -45.15 6.55 -29.75
C ALA A 376 -46.14 5.48 -29.25
N ARG A 377 -45.68 4.24 -29.05
CA ARG A 377 -46.54 3.12 -28.61
C ARG A 377 -46.93 3.20 -27.14
N MET A 378 -46.11 3.80 -26.29
CA MET A 378 -46.48 4.05 -24.89
C MET A 378 -47.64 5.04 -24.79
N LEU A 379 -47.69 6.07 -25.64
CA LEU A 379 -48.84 6.98 -25.73
C LEU A 379 -50.10 6.26 -26.23
N ASP A 380 -49.97 5.38 -27.23
CA ASP A 380 -51.10 4.57 -27.71
C ASP A 380 -51.65 3.63 -26.61
N LEU A 381 -50.77 2.99 -25.84
CA LEU A 381 -51.17 2.13 -24.73
C LEU A 381 -51.78 2.91 -23.57
N GLN A 382 -51.28 4.12 -23.26
CA GLN A 382 -51.89 5.00 -22.27
C GLN A 382 -53.31 5.40 -22.69
N LYS A 383 -53.54 5.71 -23.98
CA LYS A 383 -54.89 5.97 -24.50
C LYS A 383 -55.79 4.74 -24.41
N GLN A 384 -55.25 3.55 -24.62
CA GLN A 384 -56.01 2.30 -24.65
C GLN A 384 -56.36 1.75 -23.25
N PHE A 385 -55.41 1.78 -22.31
CA PHE A 385 -55.52 1.16 -20.98
C PHE A 385 -55.64 2.18 -19.83
N GLY A 386 -55.38 3.46 -20.10
CA GLY A 386 -55.43 4.55 -19.13
C GLY A 386 -54.22 4.63 -18.21
N ASP A 387 -54.17 5.72 -17.44
CA ASP A 387 -53.04 6.09 -16.57
C ASP A 387 -52.76 5.09 -15.43
N SER A 388 -53.72 4.21 -15.13
CA SER A 388 -53.55 3.16 -14.11
C SER A 388 -52.71 1.96 -14.57
N PHE A 389 -52.37 1.90 -15.86
CA PHE A 389 -51.58 0.83 -16.47
C PHE A 389 -50.26 1.33 -17.05
N VAL A 390 -50.25 2.56 -17.56
CA VAL A 390 -49.12 3.17 -18.26
C VAL A 390 -48.98 4.62 -17.83
N ASP A 391 -47.80 5.01 -17.37
CA ASP A 391 -47.45 6.37 -16.95
C ASP A 391 -46.43 6.95 -17.93
N VAL A 392 -46.79 8.05 -18.59
CA VAL A 392 -45.96 8.76 -19.56
C VAL A 392 -46.05 10.25 -19.23
N SER A 393 -44.90 10.92 -19.06
CA SER A 393 -44.88 12.37 -18.86
C SER A 393 -45.41 13.09 -20.11
N SER A 394 -46.07 14.24 -19.91
CA SER A 394 -46.67 15.04 -21.01
C SER A 394 -45.71 15.23 -22.18
N TRP A 395 -46.16 14.84 -23.38
CA TRP A 395 -45.38 14.96 -24.60
C TRP A 395 -45.21 16.43 -24.97
N ASP A 396 -43.96 16.89 -25.06
CA ASP A 396 -43.63 18.21 -25.56
C ASP A 396 -43.24 18.10 -27.04
N GLU A 397 -44.18 18.39 -27.93
CA GLU A 397 -43.99 18.36 -29.38
C GLU A 397 -42.87 19.32 -29.84
N THR A 398 -42.50 20.30 -29.01
CA THR A 398 -41.45 21.27 -29.35
C THR A 398 -40.03 20.70 -29.15
N LYS A 399 -39.88 19.52 -28.55
CA LYS A 399 -38.57 18.89 -28.25
C LYS A 399 -38.53 17.40 -28.65
N PRO A 400 -38.58 17.08 -29.96
CA PRO A 400 -38.59 15.71 -30.47
C PRO A 400 -37.32 14.89 -30.19
N GLU A 401 -36.25 15.54 -29.73
CA GLU A 401 -34.99 14.94 -29.30
C GLU A 401 -35.01 14.38 -27.87
N ILE A 402 -36.04 14.69 -27.06
CA ILE A 402 -36.12 14.25 -25.67
C ILE A 402 -36.87 12.92 -25.54
N PHE A 403 -36.22 11.95 -24.90
CA PHE A 403 -36.89 10.75 -24.42
C PHE A 403 -37.59 11.05 -23.10
N HIS A 404 -38.92 11.11 -23.15
CA HIS A 404 -39.77 11.37 -21.99
C HIS A 404 -39.74 10.24 -20.97
N HIS A 405 -40.09 10.56 -19.71
CA HIS A 405 -40.23 9.53 -18.68
C HIS A 405 -41.41 8.62 -19.02
N MET A 406 -41.18 7.31 -18.97
CA MET A 406 -42.14 6.29 -19.34
C MET A 406 -42.05 5.13 -18.35
N ARG A 407 -43.20 4.67 -17.84
CA ARG A 407 -43.28 3.58 -16.88
C ARG A 407 -44.48 2.69 -17.17
N LEU A 408 -44.22 1.39 -17.28
CA LEU A 408 -45.27 0.37 -17.29
C LEU A 408 -45.59 -0.01 -15.85
N LEU A 409 -46.85 0.15 -15.45
CA LEU A 409 -47.29 -0.15 -14.08
C LEU A 409 -47.80 -1.59 -13.94
N LYS A 410 -48.19 -2.22 -15.06
CA LYS A 410 -48.70 -3.60 -15.07
C LYS A 410 -48.10 -4.44 -16.21
N LYS A 411 -48.03 -5.75 -15.99
CA LYS A 411 -47.31 -6.72 -16.86
C LYS A 411 -48.04 -6.99 -18.18
N GLU A 412 -49.36 -6.88 -18.19
CA GLU A 412 -50.21 -7.13 -19.35
C GLU A 412 -49.87 -6.18 -20.53
N CYS A 413 -49.53 -4.93 -20.23
CA CYS A 413 -49.13 -3.93 -21.22
C CYS A 413 -47.73 -4.18 -21.79
N TYR A 414 -46.84 -4.86 -21.06
CA TYR A 414 -45.48 -5.12 -21.51
C TYR A 414 -45.43 -6.04 -22.72
N GLN A 415 -46.18 -7.15 -22.68
CA GLN A 415 -46.23 -8.08 -23.80
C GLN A 415 -46.84 -7.43 -25.03
N LYS A 416 -47.89 -6.62 -24.84
CA LYS A 416 -48.50 -5.87 -25.94
C LYS A 416 -47.57 -4.81 -26.54
N LEU A 417 -46.79 -4.11 -25.71
CA LEU A 417 -45.80 -3.14 -26.16
C LEU A 417 -44.73 -3.81 -27.02
N ILE A 418 -44.19 -4.96 -26.59
CA ILE A 418 -43.19 -5.70 -27.37
C ILE A 418 -43.76 -6.12 -28.73
N GLU A 419 -44.98 -6.66 -28.76
CA GLU A 419 -45.64 -7.04 -30.02
C GLU A 419 -45.76 -5.86 -30.98
N LEU A 420 -46.18 -4.69 -30.47
CA LEU A 420 -46.34 -3.47 -31.28
C LEU A 420 -44.99 -2.94 -31.78
N VAL A 421 -43.95 -2.93 -30.94
CA VAL A 421 -42.61 -2.50 -31.35
C VAL A 421 -42.02 -3.46 -32.37
N ALA A 422 -42.15 -4.77 -32.16
CA ALA A 422 -41.68 -5.78 -33.11
C ALA A 422 -42.42 -5.66 -34.45
N SER A 423 -43.75 -5.50 -34.42
CA SER A 423 -44.56 -5.30 -35.62
C SER A 423 -44.14 -4.04 -36.37
N ASP A 424 -43.90 -2.92 -35.69
CA ASP A 424 -43.46 -1.68 -36.33
C ASP A 424 -42.06 -1.77 -36.96
N ILE A 425 -41.16 -2.55 -36.37
CA ILE A 425 -39.85 -2.82 -36.95
C ILE A 425 -39.99 -3.71 -38.19
N LEU A 426 -40.81 -4.76 -38.12
CA LEU A 426 -41.06 -5.68 -39.25
C LEU A 426 -41.79 -4.97 -40.41
N ASP A 427 -42.74 -4.09 -40.09
CA ASP A 427 -43.49 -3.25 -41.04
C ASP A 427 -42.65 -2.10 -41.62
N ARG A 428 -41.37 -1.97 -41.23
CA ARG A 428 -40.44 -0.91 -41.68
C ARG A 428 -40.91 0.51 -41.36
N LYS A 429 -41.72 0.71 -40.30
CA LYS A 429 -42.15 2.04 -39.85
C LYS A 429 -41.02 2.87 -39.24
N SER A 430 -39.88 2.25 -38.98
CA SER A 430 -38.63 2.92 -38.61
C SER A 430 -37.59 2.80 -39.72
N PRO A 431 -37.40 3.83 -40.56
CA PRO A 431 -36.52 3.76 -41.73
C PRO A 431 -35.04 3.56 -41.39
N LYS A 432 -34.66 3.81 -40.13
CA LYS A 432 -33.30 3.65 -39.61
C LYS A 432 -33.00 2.23 -39.14
N ILE A 433 -34.02 1.44 -38.78
CA ILE A 433 -33.85 0.03 -38.45
C ILE A 433 -34.07 -0.77 -39.72
N LYS A 434 -33.00 -0.95 -40.49
CA LYS A 434 -32.96 -1.93 -41.56
C LYS A 434 -32.53 -3.25 -40.94
N LEU A 435 -33.49 -4.12 -40.64
CA LEU A 435 -33.15 -5.52 -40.43
C LEU A 435 -32.43 -5.97 -41.70
N PRO A 436 -31.19 -6.49 -41.61
CA PRO A 436 -30.60 -7.17 -42.75
C PRO A 436 -31.64 -8.18 -43.22
N GLU A 437 -31.91 -8.24 -44.52
CA GLU A 437 -32.55 -9.43 -45.10
C GLU A 437 -31.87 -10.63 -44.44
N LEU A 438 -32.65 -11.53 -43.82
CA LEU A 438 -32.15 -12.77 -43.23
C LEU A 438 -31.13 -13.37 -44.19
N LEU A 439 -29.84 -13.11 -43.93
CA LEU A 439 -28.78 -13.34 -44.90
C LEU A 439 -28.79 -14.83 -45.18
N GLN A 440 -29.14 -15.21 -46.41
CA GLN A 440 -28.89 -16.53 -46.96
C GLN A 440 -27.37 -16.81 -47.05
N GLU A 441 -26.51 -15.83 -46.74
CA GLU A 441 -25.07 -15.98 -46.69
C GLU A 441 -24.60 -16.21 -45.24
N LYS A 442 -24.82 -17.43 -44.76
CA LYS A 442 -24.00 -18.07 -43.71
C LYS A 442 -23.59 -19.49 -44.12
N GLU A 443 -23.42 -19.71 -45.41
CA GLU A 443 -22.59 -20.81 -45.91
C GLU A 443 -21.20 -20.22 -46.16
N ASN A 444 -20.18 -20.85 -45.57
CA ASN A 444 -18.75 -20.45 -45.55
C ASN A 444 -18.34 -19.66 -44.29
N PHE A 445 -18.28 -20.40 -43.18
CA PHE A 445 -17.24 -20.22 -42.17
C PHE A 445 -16.28 -21.41 -42.23
#